data_AF-A0A1D8QXN9-F1
#
_entry.id   AF-A0A1D8QXN9-F1
#
_cell.length_a   1.000
_cell.length_b   1.000
_cell.length_c   1.000
_cell.angle_alpha   90.00
_cell.angle_beta   90.00
_cell.angle_gamma   90.00
#
_symmetry.space_group_name_H-M   'P 1'
#
loop_
_entity.id
_entity.type
_entity.pdbx_description
1 polymer ?
#
loop_
_entity_poly.entity_id
_entity_poly.type
_entity_poly.pdbx_seq_one_letter_code
_entity_poly.pdbx_strand_id
1 'polypeptide(L)'
;MNVVALLPNVDENQKLLMAARGTHALCGINPLEVMGYTAIPAATQDNYLTPTELGHQVGLSGRRVNQILCEEAHLQVHTPGSSSGSGWSMTEKGLAFGKMFDSTRKGGKGSQQQLKWKPSAIEFLRPFANPPA
;
A
#
# COMPACT_ATOMS: atom_id res chain seq x y z
N MET A 1 6.89 27.65 3.17
CA MET A 1 6.61 26.54 4.13
C MET A 1 6.38 25.27 3.33
N ASN A 2 7.15 24.21 3.57
CA ASN A 2 6.97 22.92 2.89
C ASN A 2 5.91 22.11 3.66
N VAL A 3 4.63 22.26 3.30
CA VAL A 3 3.51 21.64 4.03
C VAL A 3 3.56 20.11 3.98
N VAL A 4 4.04 19.53 2.86
CA VAL A 4 4.12 18.06 2.72
C VAL A 4 5.14 17.44 3.67
N ALA A 5 6.20 18.17 4.03
CA ALA A 5 7.23 17.69 4.95
C ALA A 5 6.69 17.41 6.37
N LEU A 6 5.58 18.07 6.73
CA LEU A 6 4.94 17.98 8.05
C LEU A 6 3.87 16.88 8.13
N LEU A 7 3.59 16.16 7.04
CA LEU A 7 2.57 15.13 7.04
C LEU A 7 3.02 13.94 7.90
N PRO A 8 2.23 13.55 8.92
CA PRO A 8 2.53 12.39 9.73
C PRO A 8 2.25 11.10 8.94
N ASN A 9 2.98 10.03 9.26
CA ASN A 9 2.76 8.66 8.76
C ASN A 9 2.93 8.46 7.24
N VAL A 10 3.62 9.37 6.56
CA VAL A 10 4.07 9.20 5.16
C VAL A 10 5.58 9.24 5.08
N ASP A 11 6.15 8.36 4.26
CA ASP A 11 7.59 8.33 4.00
C ASP A 11 8.04 9.44 3.02
N GLU A 12 9.34 9.61 2.87
CA GLU A 12 9.90 10.66 2.00
C GLU A 12 9.54 10.52 0.52
N ASN A 13 9.44 9.31 -0.01
CA ASN A 13 9.00 9.10 -1.39
C ASN A 13 7.53 9.44 -1.57
N GLN A 14 6.70 9.13 -0.57
CA GLN A 14 5.29 9.48 -0.55
C GLN A 14 5.11 11.00 -0.47
N LYS A 15 5.87 11.68 0.39
CA LYS A 15 5.88 13.15 0.45
C LYS A 15 6.31 13.78 -0.88
N LEU A 16 7.36 13.24 -1.52
CA LEU A 16 7.83 13.69 -2.83
C LEU A 16 6.73 13.56 -3.90
N LEU A 17 6.08 12.40 -3.98
CA LEU A 17 4.97 12.15 -4.91
C LEU A 17 3.76 13.06 -4.62
N MET A 18 3.43 13.26 -3.34
CA MET A 18 2.35 14.14 -2.93
C MET A 18 2.61 15.60 -3.30
N ALA A 19 3.84 16.10 -3.10
CA ALA A 19 4.23 17.44 -3.54
C ALA A 19 4.10 17.58 -5.06
N ALA A 20 4.62 16.63 -5.83
CA ALA A 20 4.57 16.64 -7.28
C ALA A 20 3.12 16.66 -7.81
N ARG A 21 2.24 15.84 -7.22
CA ARG A 21 0.81 15.82 -7.53
C ARG A 21 0.11 17.12 -7.14
N GLY A 22 0.46 17.69 -5.98
CA GLY A 22 -0.05 18.98 -5.54
C GLY A 22 0.30 20.11 -6.50
N THR A 23 1.56 20.16 -6.96
CA THR A 23 2.01 21.11 -7.98
C THR A 23 1.23 20.93 -9.28
N HIS A 24 1.08 19.69 -9.76
CA HIS A 24 0.30 19.42 -10.97
C HIS A 24 -1.18 19.84 -10.81
N ALA A 25 -1.79 19.62 -9.66
CA ALA A 25 -3.17 20.05 -9.39
C ALA A 25 -3.34 21.57 -9.40
N LEU A 26 -2.30 22.31 -9.00
CA LEU A 26 -2.32 23.78 -8.92
C LEU A 26 -2.01 24.45 -10.26
N CYS A 27 -1.05 23.93 -11.03
CA CYS A 27 -0.55 24.61 -12.23
C CYS A 27 -0.52 23.76 -13.50
N GLY A 28 -0.96 22.50 -13.45
CA GLY A 28 -0.92 21.57 -14.59
C GLY A 28 0.47 21.02 -14.90
N ILE A 29 1.49 21.32 -14.09
CA ILE A 29 2.86 20.87 -14.30
C ILE A 29 3.25 19.91 -13.19
N ASN A 30 3.66 18.70 -13.56
CA ASN A 30 4.29 17.76 -12.64
C ASN A 30 5.82 17.98 -12.65
N PRO A 31 6.42 18.51 -11.58
CA PRO A 31 7.85 18.84 -11.58
C PRO A 31 8.73 17.60 -11.75
N LEU A 32 8.31 16.42 -11.28
CA LEU A 32 9.09 15.19 -11.46
C LEU A 32 9.19 14.80 -12.94
N GLU A 33 8.09 14.93 -13.69
CA GLU A 33 8.06 14.66 -15.12
C GLU A 33 8.95 15.64 -15.89
N VAL A 34 8.88 16.93 -15.57
CA VAL A 34 9.72 17.97 -16.20
C VAL A 34 11.21 17.72 -15.94
N MET A 35 11.56 17.24 -14.75
CA MET A 35 12.93 16.90 -14.37
C MET A 35 13.40 15.53 -14.86
N GLY A 36 12.57 14.77 -15.59
CA GLY A 36 12.91 13.46 -16.14
C GLY A 36 12.86 12.30 -15.13
N TYR A 37 12.29 12.50 -13.94
CA TYR A 37 12.06 11.44 -12.96
C TYR A 37 10.80 10.66 -13.31
N THR A 38 10.95 9.55 -14.03
CA THR A 38 9.86 8.64 -14.39
C THR A 38 9.52 7.63 -13.29
N ALA A 39 10.45 7.41 -12.35
CA ALA A 39 10.26 6.58 -11.17
C ALA A 39 11.11 7.09 -10.01
N ILE A 40 10.60 6.97 -8.79
CA ILE A 40 11.36 7.22 -7.56
C ILE A 40 11.79 5.86 -7.00
N PRO A 41 13.10 5.63 -6.79
CA PRO A 41 13.59 4.38 -6.20
C PRO A 41 12.97 4.14 -4.82
N ALA A 42 12.43 2.94 -4.59
CA ALA A 42 11.90 2.59 -3.28
C ALA A 42 13.00 2.61 -2.21
N ALA A 43 12.74 3.26 -1.07
CA ALA A 43 13.71 3.37 0.03
C ALA A 43 14.11 2.00 0.63
N THR A 44 13.28 0.99 0.48
CA THR A 44 13.54 -0.40 0.85
C THR A 44 13.06 -1.31 -0.27
N GLN A 45 13.91 -2.26 -0.70
CA GLN A 45 13.61 -3.30 -1.70
C GLN A 45 12.69 -4.41 -1.16
N ASP A 46 11.95 -4.18 -0.06
CA ASP A 46 10.91 -5.11 0.33
C ASP A 46 9.83 -5.05 -0.75
N ASN A 47 9.72 -6.11 -1.56
CA ASN A 47 8.74 -6.17 -2.61
C ASN A 47 7.37 -6.42 -1.97
N TYR A 48 6.74 -5.34 -1.47
CA TYR A 48 5.47 -5.39 -0.78
C TYR A 48 4.39 -5.96 -1.69
N LEU A 49 3.70 -6.99 -1.21
CA LEU A 49 2.71 -7.77 -1.92
C LEU A 49 1.30 -7.37 -1.47
N THR A 50 0.38 -7.33 -2.42
CA THR A 50 -1.05 -7.26 -2.12
C THR A 50 -1.53 -8.55 -1.44
N PRO A 51 -2.67 -8.52 -0.73
CA PRO A 51 -3.27 -9.74 -0.16
C PRO A 51 -3.47 -10.86 -1.19
N THR A 52 -3.78 -10.50 -2.44
CA THR A 52 -3.91 -11.48 -3.53
C THR A 52 -2.57 -12.11 -3.89
N GLU A 53 -1.51 -11.30 -4.08
CA GLU A 53 -0.18 -11.81 -4.40
C GLU A 53 0.41 -12.68 -3.29
N LEU A 54 0.16 -12.33 -2.01
CA LEU A 54 0.48 -13.20 -0.87
C LEU A 54 -0.28 -14.52 -0.92
N GLY A 55 -1.59 -14.46 -1.19
CA GLY A 55 -2.46 -15.63 -1.25
C GLY A 55 -2.05 -16.63 -2.31
N HIS A 56 -1.60 -16.16 -3.48
CA HIS A 56 -1.12 -17.02 -4.56
C HIS A 56 0.02 -17.94 -4.12
N GLN A 57 0.87 -17.52 -3.18
CA GLN A 57 2.01 -18.32 -2.69
C GLN A 57 1.59 -19.48 -1.78
N VAL A 58 0.39 -19.42 -1.21
CA VAL A 58 -0.15 -20.43 -0.26
C VAL A 58 -1.47 -21.04 -0.76
N GLY A 59 -1.83 -20.81 -2.03
CA GLY A 59 -3.05 -21.31 -2.64
C GLY A 59 -4.34 -20.67 -2.11
N LEU A 60 -4.28 -19.47 -1.53
CA LEU A 60 -5.43 -18.77 -0.94
C LEU A 60 -5.92 -17.62 -1.81
N SER A 61 -7.23 -17.36 -1.79
CA SER A 61 -7.81 -16.17 -2.43
C SER A 61 -7.48 -14.90 -1.64
N GLY A 62 -7.38 -13.75 -2.32
CA GLY A 62 -7.14 -12.46 -1.64
C GLY A 62 -8.22 -12.11 -0.60
N ARG A 63 -9.46 -12.57 -0.78
CA ARG A 63 -10.52 -12.43 0.23
C ARG A 63 -10.21 -13.24 1.49
N ARG A 64 -9.78 -14.51 1.33
CA ARG A 64 -9.41 -15.37 2.46
C ARG A 64 -8.17 -14.86 3.18
N VAL A 65 -7.18 -14.35 2.44
CA VAL A 65 -6.01 -13.71 3.04
C VAL A 65 -6.40 -12.51 3.90
N ASN A 66 -7.23 -11.59 3.39
CA ASN A 66 -7.71 -10.45 4.18
C ASN A 66 -8.45 -10.88 5.45
N GLN A 67 -9.24 -11.96 5.36
CA GLN A 67 -9.92 -12.52 6.52
C GLN A 67 -8.91 -13.03 7.57
N ILE A 68 -7.93 -13.85 7.16
CA ILE A 68 -6.90 -14.39 8.07
C ILE A 68 -6.07 -13.26 8.69
N LEU A 69 -5.63 -12.28 7.89
CA LEU A 69 -4.87 -11.13 8.40
C LEU A 69 -5.64 -10.30 9.42
N CYS A 70 -6.97 -10.27 9.33
CA CYS A 70 -7.84 -9.55 10.26
C CYS A 70 -8.17 -10.38 11.51
N GLU A 71 -8.72 -11.58 11.30
CA GLU A 71 -9.34 -12.40 12.34
C GLU A 71 -8.34 -13.25 13.10
N GLU A 72 -7.32 -13.80 12.43
CA GLU A 72 -6.38 -14.77 13.02
C GLU A 72 -5.04 -14.11 13.39
N ALA A 73 -4.50 -13.29 12.48
CA ALA A 73 -3.19 -12.67 12.67
C ALA A 73 -3.27 -11.33 13.43
N HIS A 74 -4.45 -10.71 13.46
CA HIS A 74 -4.72 -9.39 14.04
C HIS A 74 -3.78 -8.28 13.50
N LEU A 75 -3.45 -8.34 12.21
CA LEU A 75 -2.56 -7.40 11.52
C LEU A 75 -3.31 -6.26 10.85
N GLN A 76 -4.58 -6.45 10.51
CA GLN A 76 -5.41 -5.42 9.86
C GLN A 76 -6.81 -5.35 10.44
N VAL A 77 -7.49 -4.23 10.18
CA VAL A 77 -8.89 -4.01 10.53
C VAL A 77 -9.64 -3.42 9.34
N HIS A 78 -10.90 -3.82 9.20
CA HIS A 78 -11.76 -3.22 8.19
C HIS A 78 -12.02 -1.75 8.55
N THR A 79 -11.78 -0.87 7.59
CA THR A 79 -12.03 0.57 7.74
C THR A 79 -13.11 0.95 6.74
N PRO A 80 -14.14 1.75 7.11
CA PRO A 80 -15.14 2.23 6.16
C PRO A 80 -14.41 2.94 5.01
N GLY A 81 -14.31 2.28 3.86
CA GLY A 81 -13.54 2.78 2.73
C GLY A 81 -14.19 4.03 2.17
N SER A 82 -13.41 5.08 1.95
CA SER A 82 -13.80 6.19 1.07
C SER A 82 -13.44 5.84 -0.38
N SER A 83 -13.93 6.61 -1.35
CA SER A 83 -13.57 6.42 -2.77
C SER A 83 -12.06 6.55 -3.05
N SER A 84 -11.28 7.12 -2.14
CA SER A 84 -9.82 7.25 -2.18
C SER A 84 -9.08 6.31 -1.21
N GLY A 85 -9.77 5.73 -0.23
CA GLY A 85 -9.17 4.93 0.82
C GLY A 85 -9.14 3.43 0.51
N SER A 86 -8.21 2.73 1.17
CA SER A 86 -8.29 1.27 1.30
C SER A 86 -9.47 0.92 2.21
N GLY A 87 -10.17 -0.18 1.93
CA GLY A 87 -11.16 -0.76 2.86
C GLY A 87 -10.51 -1.41 4.10
N TRP A 88 -9.17 -1.35 4.19
CA TRP A 88 -8.36 -1.99 5.23
C TRP A 88 -7.29 -1.04 5.73
N SER A 89 -7.06 -1.04 7.04
CA SER A 89 -5.94 -0.35 7.70
C SER A 89 -5.16 -1.34 8.56
N MET A 90 -3.89 -1.03 8.83
CA MET A 90 -3.06 -1.84 9.73
C MET A 90 -3.44 -1.60 11.19
N THR A 91 -3.35 -2.65 12.00
CA THR A 91 -3.26 -2.52 13.47
C THR A 91 -1.84 -2.10 13.86
N GLU A 92 -1.60 -1.79 15.14
CA GLU A 92 -0.25 -1.55 15.66
C GLU A 92 0.71 -2.72 15.35
N LYS A 93 0.24 -3.96 15.53
CA LYS A 93 0.99 -5.18 15.17
C LYS A 93 1.25 -5.26 13.66
N GLY A 94 0.30 -4.82 12.85
CA GLY A 94 0.40 -4.77 11.39
C GLY A 94 1.49 -3.85 10.88
N LEU A 95 1.82 -2.75 11.59
CA LEU A 95 2.79 -1.74 11.13
C LEU A 95 4.20 -2.31 10.90
N ALA A 96 4.57 -3.39 11.57
CA ALA A 96 5.88 -4.04 11.36
C ALA A 96 6.00 -4.75 9.99
N PHE A 97 4.86 -5.17 9.42
CA PHE A 97 4.78 -5.99 8.22
C PHE A 97 4.07 -5.30 7.05
N GLY A 98 3.19 -4.34 7.32
CA GLY A 98 2.36 -3.69 6.33
C GLY A 98 2.83 -2.28 5.99
N LYS A 99 2.36 -1.77 4.85
CA LYS A 99 2.50 -0.37 4.47
C LYS A 99 1.39 0.04 3.49
N MET A 100 0.94 1.29 3.60
CA MET A 100 0.00 1.89 2.65
C MET A 100 0.75 2.44 1.44
N PHE A 101 0.25 2.15 0.24
CA PHE A 101 0.80 2.65 -1.02
C PHE A 101 -0.23 3.47 -1.77
N ASP A 102 0.19 4.59 -2.35
CA ASP A 102 -0.63 5.33 -3.30
C ASP A 102 -0.54 4.69 -4.68
N SER A 103 -1.65 4.17 -5.16
CA SER A 103 -1.81 3.65 -6.52
C SER A 103 -2.67 4.60 -7.35
N THR A 104 -2.45 4.61 -8.66
CA THR A 104 -3.35 5.32 -9.58
C THR A 104 -4.68 4.57 -9.67
N ARG A 105 -5.81 5.29 -9.57
CA ARG A 105 -7.13 4.69 -9.73
C ARG A 105 -7.26 4.04 -11.10
N LYS A 106 -8.08 2.97 -11.15
CA LYS A 106 -8.51 2.35 -12.40
C LYS A 106 -9.27 3.40 -13.22
N GLY A 107 -8.65 3.92 -14.29
CA GLY A 107 -9.15 5.05 -15.10
C GLY A 107 -8.25 6.29 -15.15
N GLY A 108 -7.08 6.27 -14.50
CA GLY A 108 -6.02 7.28 -14.66
C GLY A 108 -6.26 8.62 -13.93
N LYS A 109 -7.47 8.88 -13.43
CA LYS A 109 -7.81 10.09 -12.67
C LYS A 109 -7.87 9.81 -11.17
N GLY A 110 -6.88 10.31 -10.43
CA GLY A 110 -6.83 10.30 -8.96
C GLY A 110 -6.03 9.17 -8.33
N SER A 111 -5.76 9.29 -7.02
CA SER A 111 -5.07 8.29 -6.20
C SER A 111 -6.06 7.38 -5.47
N GLN A 112 -5.68 6.13 -5.27
CA GLN A 112 -6.29 5.19 -4.34
C GLN A 112 -5.20 4.59 -3.46
N GLN A 113 -5.43 4.63 -2.15
CA GLN A 113 -4.54 3.95 -1.21
C GLN A 113 -4.79 2.44 -1.23
N GLN A 114 -3.70 1.67 -1.24
CA GLN A 114 -3.71 0.21 -1.21
C GLN A 114 -2.80 -0.28 -0.08
N LEU A 115 -3.35 -1.11 0.80
CA LEU A 115 -2.58 -1.80 1.82
C LEU A 115 -1.81 -2.97 1.20
N LYS A 116 -0.49 -3.02 1.43
CA LYS A 116 0.39 -4.11 1.02
C LYS A 116 1.26 -4.59 2.18
N TRP A 117 1.82 -5.78 2.04
CA TRP A 117 2.49 -6.53 3.09
C TRP A 117 3.89 -6.99 2.65
N LYS A 118 4.85 -6.98 3.56
CA LYS A 118 6.16 -7.59 3.34
C LYS A 118 6.00 -9.07 3.01
N PRO A 119 6.94 -9.66 2.24
CA PRO A 119 6.94 -11.11 2.00
C PRO A 119 6.90 -11.94 3.29
N SER A 120 7.52 -11.47 4.38
CA SER A 120 7.50 -12.14 5.69
C SER A 120 6.11 -12.29 6.32
N ALA A 121 5.10 -11.52 5.87
CA ALA A 121 3.72 -11.70 6.33
C ALA A 121 3.13 -13.05 5.92
N ILE A 122 3.75 -13.76 4.98
CA ILE A 122 3.33 -15.11 4.57
C ILE A 122 3.35 -16.12 5.73
N GLU A 123 4.21 -15.93 6.73
CA GLU A 123 4.30 -16.84 7.89
C GLU A 123 2.97 -16.95 8.64
N PHE A 124 2.18 -15.87 8.67
CA PHE A 124 0.85 -15.87 9.28
C PHE A 124 -0.21 -16.63 8.45
N LEU A 125 0.08 -16.91 7.17
CA LEU A 125 -0.82 -17.59 6.25
C LEU A 125 -0.48 -19.08 6.10
N ARG A 126 0.77 -19.48 6.34
CA ARG A 126 1.24 -20.87 6.21
C ARG A 126 0.38 -21.91 6.94
N PRO A 127 -0.14 -21.66 8.17
CA PRO A 127 -1.00 -22.63 8.86
C PRO A 127 -2.32 -22.94 8.11
N PHE A 128 -2.70 -22.10 7.15
CA PHE A 128 -3.94 -22.20 6.38
C PHE A 128 -3.68 -22.52 4.91
N ALA A 129 -2.44 -22.83 4.53
CA ALA A 129 -2.08 -23.11 3.15
C ALA A 129 -2.87 -24.31 2.63
N ASN A 130 -3.35 -24.23 1.40
CA ASN A 130 -3.92 -25.39 0.75
C ASN A 130 -2.81 -26.42 0.51
N PRO A 131 -3.04 -27.71 0.78
CA PRO A 131 -2.06 -28.74 0.41
C PRO A 131 -1.76 -28.65 -1.09
N PRO A 132 -0.50 -28.88 -1.50
CA PRO A 132 -0.19 -28.94 -2.92
C PRO A 132 -1.08 -30.01 -3.56
N ALA A 133 -1.74 -29.63 -4.66
CA ALA A 133 -2.53 -30.53 -5.49
C ALA A 133 -1.65 -31.62 -6.11
#